data_AF-A0A5B8RT52-F1
#
_entry.id   AF-A0A5B8RT52-F1
#
_cell.length_a   1.000
_cell.length_b   1.000
_cell.length_c   1.000
_cell.angle_alpha   90.00
_cell.angle_beta   90.00
_cell.angle_gamma   90.00
#
_symmetry.space_group_name_H-M   'P 1'
#
loop_
_entity.id
_entity.type
_entity.pdbx_description
1 polymer ?
#
loop_
_entity_poly.entity_id
_entity_poly.type
_entity_poly.pdbx_seq_one_letter_code
_entity_poly.pdbx_strand_id
1 'polypeptide(L)'
;MRAATPGAGRPARLSAALALALAAGASAWPAHGALLRISGLRAGEPLQAAPVQPQLDGQRMLLPLGSAGALRIQPWPAELAQRLGPQQLRGELRQLPAGPVARLEFTRAGEDHAWLVLGSGTRSGQPLSGGWRLQLAQGRWWAQHGSERLPVASDAPVLLQARGAPWCLYLLDARVPPSAQWAALHEQEAQADWAMQRLRGDGQPCEAAPHRHGKMLRQP
;
A
#
# COMPACT_ATOMS: atom_id res chain seq x y z
N MET A 1 19.50 -64.47 65.37
CA MET A 1 18.66 -64.54 64.16
C MET A 1 19.33 -63.73 63.06
N ARG A 2 19.34 -64.30 61.85
CA ARG A 2 19.69 -63.75 60.51
C ARG A 2 19.35 -62.25 60.34
N ALA A 3 19.98 -61.40 59.52
CA ALA A 3 21.12 -61.48 58.60
C ALA A 3 21.55 -60.05 58.16
N ALA A 4 22.86 -59.90 57.90
CA ALA A 4 23.54 -59.28 56.76
C ALA A 4 23.15 -57.87 56.21
N THR A 5 23.97 -56.86 56.54
CA THR A 5 24.90 -56.02 55.71
C THR A 5 24.62 -55.65 54.22
N PRO A 6 25.37 -54.69 53.61
CA PRO A 6 24.88 -53.37 53.19
C PRO A 6 24.99 -53.12 51.66
N GLY A 7 24.49 -51.97 51.19
CA GLY A 7 24.68 -51.53 49.80
C GLY A 7 24.94 -50.03 49.72
N ALA A 8 26.21 -49.65 49.60
CA ALA A 8 26.65 -48.31 49.23
C ALA A 8 26.61 -48.16 47.70
N GLY A 9 26.25 -46.97 47.21
CA GLY A 9 26.35 -46.66 45.77
C GLY A 9 25.81 -45.28 45.42
N ARG A 10 26.64 -44.23 45.54
CA ARG A 10 26.55 -43.04 44.67
C ARG A 10 27.00 -43.48 43.28
N PRO A 11 26.37 -43.01 42.19
CA PRO A 11 26.98 -41.85 41.50
C PRO A 11 26.00 -40.93 40.75
N ALA A 12 26.61 -39.85 40.26
CA ALA A 12 26.24 -39.10 39.05
C ALA A 12 25.07 -38.11 39.14
N ARG A 13 25.46 -36.86 39.44
CA ARG A 13 24.89 -35.68 38.78
C ARG A 13 24.98 -35.87 37.26
N LEU A 14 23.85 -35.83 36.57
CA LEU A 14 23.79 -35.52 35.15
C LEU A 14 22.60 -34.57 34.93
N SER A 15 22.99 -33.34 34.62
CA SER A 15 22.15 -32.28 34.10
C SER A 15 21.38 -32.75 32.87
N ALA A 16 20.07 -32.52 32.86
CA ALA A 16 19.32 -32.34 31.63
C ALA A 16 18.16 -31.40 31.94
N ALA A 17 18.44 -30.10 31.83
CA ALA A 17 17.41 -29.08 31.77
C ALA A 17 16.58 -29.32 30.51
N LEU A 18 15.40 -29.92 30.67
CA LEU A 18 14.42 -30.02 29.59
C LEU A 18 13.68 -28.68 29.50
N ALA A 19 14.36 -27.68 28.95
CA ALA A 19 13.70 -26.46 28.50
C ALA A 19 12.91 -26.81 27.23
N LEU A 20 11.63 -27.15 27.40
CA LEU A 20 10.69 -27.13 26.27
C LEU A 20 10.54 -25.67 25.83
N ALA A 21 11.39 -25.27 24.88
CA ALA A 21 11.17 -24.09 24.08
C ALA A 21 9.96 -24.38 23.17
N LEU A 22 8.77 -24.00 23.63
CA LEU A 22 7.64 -23.71 22.75
C LEU A 22 8.06 -22.51 21.89
N ALA A 23 8.79 -22.79 20.81
CA ALA A 23 8.87 -21.88 19.70
C ALA A 23 7.47 -21.84 19.09
N ALA A 24 6.63 -20.95 19.63
CA ALA A 24 5.51 -20.40 18.91
C ALA A 24 6.11 -19.84 17.63
N GLY A 25 6.04 -20.63 16.56
CA GLY A 25 6.19 -20.14 15.21
C GLY A 25 5.13 -19.07 15.08
N ALA A 26 5.53 -17.82 15.29
CA ALA A 26 4.86 -16.70 14.69
C ALA A 26 4.92 -17.01 13.20
N SER A 27 3.86 -17.67 12.70
CA SER A 27 3.50 -17.63 11.31
C SER A 27 3.28 -16.16 11.04
N ALA A 28 4.36 -15.46 10.70
CA ALA A 28 4.32 -14.17 10.05
C ALA A 28 3.50 -14.43 8.81
N TRP A 29 2.22 -14.05 8.87
CA TRP A 29 1.36 -14.04 7.72
C TRP A 29 2.13 -13.32 6.62
N PRO A 30 2.18 -13.89 5.39
CA PRO A 30 2.74 -13.14 4.28
C PRO A 30 1.95 -11.84 4.22
N ALA A 31 2.66 -10.72 4.38
CA ALA A 31 2.07 -9.42 4.27
C ALA A 31 1.43 -9.34 2.88
N HIS A 32 0.10 -9.25 2.86
CA HIS A 32 -0.61 -8.63 1.74
C HIS A 32 0.14 -7.31 1.43
N GLY A 33 0.37 -7.06 0.14
CA GLY A 33 1.39 -6.15 -0.39
C GLY A 33 1.66 -4.93 0.49
N ALA A 34 2.94 -4.66 0.78
CA ALA A 34 3.32 -3.54 1.61
C ALA A 34 2.62 -2.25 1.17
N LEU A 35 1.90 -1.64 2.10
CA LEU A 35 1.16 -0.40 1.88
C LEU A 35 2.00 0.67 1.18
N LEU A 36 1.35 1.44 0.33
CA LEU A 36 1.96 2.61 -0.29
C LEU A 36 2.32 3.60 0.82
N ARG A 37 3.61 3.81 1.04
CA ARG A 37 4.12 4.81 1.97
C ARG A 37 4.71 5.97 1.19
N ILE A 38 4.15 7.15 1.44
CA ILE A 38 4.68 8.43 0.95
C ILE A 38 5.35 9.13 2.12
N SER A 39 6.64 9.42 2.00
CA SER A 39 7.46 10.08 3.02
C SER A 39 8.12 11.34 2.47
N GLY A 40 8.33 12.34 3.34
CA GLY A 40 8.88 13.64 2.94
C GLY A 40 7.82 14.73 2.75
N LEU A 41 6.52 14.38 2.83
CA LEU A 41 5.44 15.37 2.98
C LEU A 41 5.28 15.79 4.44
N ARG A 42 4.83 17.02 4.65
CA ARG A 42 4.52 17.59 5.96
C ARG A 42 3.03 17.88 6.05
N ALA A 43 2.47 17.60 7.23
CA ALA A 43 1.04 17.75 7.46
C ALA A 43 0.64 19.23 7.39
N GLY A 44 -0.37 19.55 6.59
CA GLY A 44 -0.85 20.94 6.44
C GLY A 44 0.05 21.86 5.64
N GLU A 45 1.15 21.36 5.06
CA GLU A 45 2.06 22.13 4.20
C GLU A 45 2.01 21.51 2.79
N PRO A 46 1.24 22.10 1.85
CA PRO A 46 1.20 21.63 0.47
C PRO A 46 2.59 21.70 -0.17
N LEU A 47 3.04 20.58 -0.74
CA LEU A 47 4.24 20.51 -1.54
C LEU A 47 3.94 20.97 -2.96
N GLN A 48 4.75 21.88 -3.49
CA GLN A 48 4.84 22.16 -4.92
C GLN A 48 6.33 22.19 -5.31
N ALA A 49 6.71 21.41 -6.32
CA ALA A 49 8.11 21.34 -6.76
C ALA A 49 8.18 21.13 -8.28
N ALA A 50 9.03 21.90 -8.95
CA ALA A 50 9.29 21.74 -10.38
C ALA A 50 10.63 22.39 -10.79
N PRO A 51 11.40 21.79 -11.73
CA PRO A 51 11.30 20.39 -12.15
C PRO A 51 11.91 19.45 -11.10
N VAL A 52 11.34 18.25 -10.94
CA VAL A 52 11.98 17.14 -10.22
C VAL A 52 12.31 16.02 -11.20
N GLN A 53 13.42 15.34 -10.97
CA GLN A 53 13.83 14.18 -11.76
C GLN A 53 13.62 12.91 -10.92
N PRO A 54 12.54 12.13 -11.15
CA PRO A 54 12.29 10.92 -10.38
C PRO A 54 13.37 9.86 -10.67
N GLN A 55 13.74 9.12 -9.63
CA GLN A 55 14.73 8.05 -9.66
C GLN A 55 14.10 6.80 -9.04
N LEU A 56 14.02 5.72 -9.82
CA LEU A 56 13.53 4.43 -9.34
C LEU A 56 14.73 3.55 -8.95
N ASP A 57 14.76 3.12 -7.70
CA ASP A 57 15.72 2.14 -7.17
C ASP A 57 14.95 0.96 -6.58
N GLY A 58 14.95 -0.17 -7.29
CA GLY A 58 14.08 -1.30 -6.97
C GLY A 58 12.59 -0.92 -6.99
N GLN A 59 11.90 -1.08 -5.86
CA GLN A 59 10.52 -0.63 -5.66
C GLN A 59 10.43 0.71 -4.91
N ARG A 60 11.47 1.54 -4.93
CA ARG A 60 11.46 2.83 -4.25
C ARG A 60 11.60 3.94 -5.28
N MET A 61 10.59 4.78 -5.39
CA MET A 61 10.68 6.03 -6.14
C MET A 61 11.21 7.13 -5.23
N LEU A 62 12.35 7.70 -5.60
CA LEU A 62 12.96 8.85 -4.96
C LEU A 62 12.74 10.09 -5.85
N LEU A 63 12.26 11.17 -5.24
CA LEU A 63 12.06 12.45 -5.92
C LEU A 63 12.85 13.52 -5.15
N PRO A 64 14.06 13.86 -5.62
CA PRO A 64 14.88 14.92 -5.02
C PRO A 64 14.17 16.27 -5.11
N LEU A 65 14.10 16.99 -4.00
CA LEU A 65 13.47 18.32 -3.88
C LEU A 65 14.51 19.43 -3.64
N GLY A 66 15.78 19.18 -3.98
CA GLY A 66 16.89 20.08 -3.70
C GLY A 66 17.17 20.20 -2.20
N SER A 67 17.33 21.44 -1.71
CA SER A 67 17.60 21.72 -0.29
C SER A 67 16.44 21.35 0.64
N ALA A 68 15.22 21.19 0.11
CA ALA A 68 14.05 20.75 0.87
C ALA A 68 14.07 19.25 1.20
N GLY A 69 15.09 18.51 0.73
CA GLY A 69 15.26 17.08 0.97
C GLY A 69 14.74 16.24 -0.19
N ALA A 70 14.04 15.15 0.11
CA ALA A 70 13.52 14.25 -0.92
C ALA A 70 12.19 13.63 -0.51
N LEU A 71 11.31 13.47 -1.49
CA LEU A 71 10.10 12.68 -1.35
C LEU A 71 10.39 11.22 -1.73
N ARG A 72 9.83 10.29 -0.97
CA ARG A 72 9.99 8.84 -1.19
C ARG A 72 8.64 8.18 -1.27
N ILE A 73 8.47 7.29 -2.25
CA ILE A 73 7.26 6.49 -2.46
C ILE A 73 7.69 5.03 -2.52
N GLN A 74 7.15 4.20 -1.63
CA GLN A 74 7.48 2.79 -1.59
C GLN A 74 6.32 1.94 -1.03
N PRO A 75 6.04 0.77 -1.62
CA PRO A 75 6.58 0.32 -2.90
C PRO A 75 6.06 1.20 -4.06
N TRP A 76 6.89 1.45 -5.07
CA TRP A 76 6.44 2.00 -6.34
C TRP A 76 5.61 0.92 -7.04
N PRO A 77 4.35 1.21 -7.43
CA PRO A 77 3.50 0.22 -8.10
C PRO A 77 4.16 -0.31 -9.38
N ALA A 78 4.07 -1.62 -9.59
CA ALA A 78 4.69 -2.28 -10.73
C ALA A 78 3.96 -1.96 -12.05
N GLU A 79 2.68 -1.61 -11.93
CA GLU A 79 1.74 -1.29 -13.01
C GLU A 79 1.95 0.10 -13.59
N LEU A 80 2.68 0.96 -12.87
CA LEU A 80 2.96 2.31 -13.30
C LEU A 80 4.24 2.36 -14.14
N ALA A 81 4.43 3.48 -14.85
CA ALA A 81 5.65 3.70 -15.60
C ALA A 81 6.88 3.57 -14.67
N GLN A 82 7.83 2.71 -15.06
CA GLN A 82 9.06 2.47 -14.31
C GLN A 82 10.17 3.48 -14.63
N ARG A 83 9.98 4.30 -15.67
CA ARG A 83 10.85 5.42 -16.04
C ARG A 83 10.03 6.68 -16.22
N LEU A 84 10.38 7.71 -15.48
CA LEU A 84 9.71 9.01 -15.54
C LEU A 84 10.74 10.05 -15.97
N GLY A 85 10.39 10.88 -16.94
CA GLY A 85 11.15 12.11 -17.25
C GLY A 85 10.93 13.18 -16.16
N PRO A 86 11.42 14.40 -16.38
CA PRO A 86 11.17 15.53 -15.47
C PRO A 86 9.68 15.72 -15.19
N GLN A 87 9.34 15.96 -13.92
CA GLN A 87 7.97 16.16 -13.45
C GLN A 87 7.83 17.48 -12.72
N GLN A 88 6.63 18.05 -12.74
CA GLN A 88 6.14 18.93 -11.69
C GLN A 88 5.37 18.08 -10.69
N LEU A 89 5.58 18.33 -9.40
CA LEU A 89 4.90 17.65 -8.31
C LEU A 89 4.00 18.61 -7.56
N ARG A 90 2.80 18.12 -7.22
CA ARG A 90 1.99 18.66 -6.14
C ARG A 90 1.72 17.56 -5.13
N GLY A 91 1.73 17.90 -3.85
CA GLY A 91 1.51 16.95 -2.80
C GLY A 91 0.84 17.53 -1.58
N GLU A 92 0.05 16.73 -0.89
CA GLU A 92 -0.54 17.10 0.38
C GLU A 92 -0.54 15.89 1.32
N LEU A 93 -0.34 16.18 2.61
CA LEU A 93 -0.49 15.23 3.69
C LEU A 93 -1.48 15.81 4.70
N ARG A 94 -2.50 15.02 5.03
CA ARG A 94 -3.50 15.35 6.03
C ARG A 94 -3.40 14.34 7.17
N GLN A 95 -3.27 14.84 8.39
CA GLN A 95 -3.36 14.01 9.59
C GLN A 95 -4.82 13.92 10.01
N LEU A 96 -5.36 12.71 10.06
CA LEU A 96 -6.73 12.43 10.46
C LEU A 96 -6.71 11.40 11.62
N PRO A 97 -7.78 11.30 12.43
CA PRO A 97 -7.80 10.41 13.61
C PRO A 97 -7.43 8.94 13.30
N ALA A 98 -8.07 8.32 12.29
CA ALA A 98 -7.72 6.96 11.86
C ALA A 98 -6.41 6.83 11.06
N GLY A 99 -5.56 7.87 11.01
CA GLY A 99 -4.25 7.84 10.37
C GLY A 99 -4.07 8.84 9.21
N PRO A 100 -2.82 8.99 8.72
CA PRO A 100 -2.47 9.95 7.69
C PRO A 100 -3.08 9.60 6.33
N VAL A 101 -3.46 10.62 5.58
CA VAL A 101 -3.88 10.52 4.18
C VAL A 101 -2.97 11.40 3.34
N ALA A 102 -2.35 10.82 2.32
CA ALA A 102 -1.47 11.53 1.41
C ALA A 102 -1.99 11.47 -0.01
N ARG A 103 -1.80 12.57 -0.75
CA ARG A 103 -2.08 12.65 -2.17
C ARG A 103 -0.89 13.26 -2.90
N LEU A 104 -0.54 12.69 -4.04
CA LEU A 104 0.49 13.20 -4.94
C LEU A 104 -0.03 13.29 -6.36
N GLU A 105 0.29 14.38 -7.03
CA GLU A 105 -0.01 14.61 -8.44
C GLU A 105 1.28 14.88 -9.20
N PHE A 106 1.43 14.21 -10.34
CA PHE A 106 2.57 14.31 -11.24
C PHE A 106 2.11 14.89 -12.56
N THR A 107 2.78 15.94 -12.99
CA THR A 107 2.54 16.60 -14.28
C THR A 107 3.83 16.55 -15.08
N ARG A 108 3.76 16.13 -16.35
CA ARG A 108 4.97 16.11 -17.20
C ARG A 108 5.36 17.53 -17.57
N ALA A 109 6.64 17.73 -17.90
CA ALA A 109 7.08 18.99 -18.50
C ALA A 109 6.25 19.31 -19.75
N GLY A 110 5.71 20.53 -19.82
CA GLY A 110 4.88 21.00 -20.94
C GLY A 110 3.40 20.56 -20.89
N GLU A 111 2.95 19.86 -19.84
CA GLU A 111 1.53 19.56 -19.63
C GLU A 111 0.93 20.47 -18.53
N ASP A 112 -0.33 20.87 -18.67
CA ASP A 112 -1.05 21.68 -17.65
C ASP A 112 -1.84 20.84 -16.64
N HIS A 113 -1.94 19.54 -16.90
CA HIS A 113 -2.76 18.63 -16.12
C HIS A 113 -1.93 17.42 -15.69
N ALA A 114 -2.20 16.96 -14.47
CA ALA A 114 -1.59 15.75 -13.96
C ALA A 114 -1.87 14.57 -14.91
N TRP A 115 -0.87 13.73 -15.11
CA TRP A 115 -1.01 12.46 -15.83
C TRP A 115 -0.99 11.27 -14.89
N LEU A 116 -0.51 11.45 -13.65
CA LEU A 116 -0.50 10.44 -12.61
C LEU A 116 -0.91 11.08 -11.28
N VAL A 117 -1.80 10.40 -10.57
CA VAL A 117 -2.23 10.76 -9.21
C VAL A 117 -2.09 9.53 -8.32
N LEU A 118 -1.54 9.69 -7.13
CA LEU A 118 -1.43 8.66 -6.11
C LEU A 118 -2.19 9.10 -4.86
N GLY A 119 -2.91 8.16 -4.25
CA GLY A 119 -3.53 8.32 -2.94
C GLY A 119 -3.04 7.22 -1.99
N SER A 120 -2.73 7.60 -0.76
CA SER A 120 -2.37 6.67 0.32
C SER A 120 -3.24 6.92 1.55
N GLY A 121 -3.69 5.84 2.20
CA GLY A 121 -4.54 5.87 3.39
C GLY A 121 -5.94 6.44 3.14
N THR A 122 -6.39 6.47 1.88
CA THR A 122 -7.63 7.15 1.51
C THR A 122 -8.86 6.42 2.03
N ARG A 123 -9.88 7.19 2.41
CA ARG A 123 -11.12 6.69 3.04
C ARG A 123 -12.27 6.68 2.05
N SER A 124 -13.35 6.00 2.43
CA SER A 124 -14.62 6.09 1.70
C SER A 124 -15.06 7.55 1.53
N GLY A 125 -15.48 7.91 0.33
CA GLY A 125 -15.89 9.25 -0.05
C GLY A 125 -14.77 10.23 -0.41
N GLN A 126 -13.49 9.83 -0.35
CA GLN A 126 -12.40 10.71 -0.77
C GLN A 126 -12.39 10.92 -2.30
N PRO A 127 -12.05 12.14 -2.76
CA PRO A 127 -11.99 12.43 -4.19
C PRO A 127 -10.81 11.73 -4.86
N LEU A 128 -11.08 11.19 -6.04
CA LEU A 128 -10.10 10.68 -6.99
C LEU A 128 -9.69 11.83 -7.92
N SER A 129 -10.17 11.88 -9.16
CA SER A 129 -9.98 13.01 -10.09
C SER A 129 -11.21 13.18 -10.98
N GLY A 130 -11.46 14.41 -11.45
CA GLY A 130 -12.51 14.68 -12.43
C GLY A 130 -13.92 14.32 -11.96
N GLY A 131 -14.26 14.60 -10.69
CA GLY A 131 -15.56 14.30 -10.10
C GLY A 131 -15.70 12.90 -9.51
N TRP A 132 -14.79 11.98 -9.85
CA TRP A 132 -14.79 10.63 -9.29
C TRP A 132 -14.41 10.62 -7.81
N ARG A 133 -15.00 9.68 -7.07
CA ARG A 133 -14.72 9.43 -5.64
C ARG A 133 -14.57 7.94 -5.40
N LEU A 134 -13.72 7.57 -4.46
CA LEU A 134 -13.57 6.18 -4.03
C LEU A 134 -14.57 5.91 -2.89
N GLN A 135 -15.42 4.89 -3.02
CA GLN A 135 -16.52 4.59 -2.12
C GLN A 135 -16.47 3.14 -1.68
N LEU A 136 -16.59 2.90 -0.39
CA LEU A 136 -16.78 1.57 0.16
C LEU A 136 -18.27 1.31 0.36
N ALA A 137 -18.80 0.24 -0.23
CA ALA A 137 -20.09 -0.30 0.16
C ALA A 137 -20.11 -1.82 0.05
N GLN A 138 -20.81 -2.45 0.98
CA GLN A 138 -20.92 -3.93 1.06
C GLN A 138 -19.53 -4.60 1.09
N GLY A 139 -18.58 -4.00 1.82
CA GLY A 139 -17.21 -4.51 1.95
C GLY A 139 -16.35 -4.40 0.69
N ARG A 140 -16.81 -3.73 -0.37
CA ARG A 140 -16.10 -3.59 -1.65
C ARG A 140 -15.88 -2.12 -2.00
N TRP A 141 -14.77 -1.84 -2.67
CA TRP A 141 -14.43 -0.52 -3.17
C TRP A 141 -15.02 -0.27 -4.56
N TRP A 142 -15.42 0.98 -4.80
CA TRP A 142 -16.06 1.42 -6.02
C TRP A 142 -15.57 2.81 -6.38
N ALA A 143 -15.34 3.05 -7.66
CA ALA A 143 -15.21 4.40 -8.20
C ALA A 143 -16.62 4.88 -8.52
N GLN A 144 -17.00 6.07 -8.05
CA GLN A 144 -18.33 6.63 -8.24
C GLN A 144 -18.26 8.06 -8.78
N HIS A 145 -19.09 8.37 -9.78
CA HIS A 145 -19.30 9.70 -10.32
C HIS A 145 -20.79 9.88 -10.67
N GLY A 146 -21.51 10.68 -9.87
CA GLY A 146 -22.97 10.75 -9.97
C GLY A 146 -23.64 9.39 -9.70
N SER A 147 -24.44 8.93 -10.66
CA SER A 147 -25.07 7.60 -10.65
C SER A 147 -24.17 6.49 -11.20
N GLU A 148 -23.07 6.84 -11.88
CA GLU A 148 -22.13 5.88 -12.43
C GLU A 148 -21.27 5.27 -11.32
N ARG A 149 -21.11 3.95 -11.37
CA ARG A 149 -20.39 3.18 -10.35
C ARG A 149 -19.66 2.01 -10.97
N LEU A 150 -18.34 1.96 -10.76
CA LEU A 150 -17.46 0.93 -11.30
C LEU A 150 -16.78 0.18 -10.15
N PRO A 151 -16.82 -1.17 -10.12
CA PRO A 151 -16.19 -1.94 -9.06
C PRO A 151 -14.67 -1.83 -9.18
N VAL A 152 -13.98 -1.57 -8.07
CA VAL A 152 -12.52 -1.47 -8.03
C VAL A 152 -11.98 -2.62 -7.21
N ALA A 153 -11.09 -3.41 -7.81
CA ALA A 153 -10.41 -4.54 -7.19
C ALA A 153 -8.91 -4.43 -7.41
N SER A 154 -8.11 -5.14 -6.61
CA SER A 154 -6.65 -5.08 -6.66
C SER A 154 -6.05 -5.90 -7.80
N ASP A 155 -6.81 -6.78 -8.42
CA ASP A 155 -6.40 -7.67 -9.51
C ASP A 155 -6.67 -7.09 -10.90
N ALA A 156 -7.54 -6.08 -11.01
CA ALA A 156 -7.92 -5.49 -12.28
C ALA A 156 -8.06 -3.96 -12.19
N PRO A 157 -7.34 -3.20 -13.03
CA PRO A 157 -7.56 -1.76 -13.12
C PRO A 157 -8.90 -1.42 -13.76
N VAL A 158 -9.44 -0.27 -13.39
CA VAL A 158 -10.70 0.26 -13.92
C VAL A 158 -10.40 1.38 -14.92
N LEU A 159 -10.87 1.22 -16.15
CA LEU A 159 -10.88 2.31 -17.13
C LEU A 159 -12.07 3.23 -16.85
N LEU A 160 -11.81 4.53 -16.72
CA LEU A 160 -12.82 5.55 -16.51
C LEU A 160 -12.51 6.83 -17.30
N GLN A 161 -13.51 7.69 -17.51
CA GLN A 161 -13.34 9.00 -18.12
C GLN A 161 -13.29 10.08 -17.05
N ALA A 162 -12.18 10.82 -16.95
CA ALA A 162 -12.02 11.89 -15.98
C ALA A 162 -11.29 13.09 -16.61
N ARG A 163 -11.81 14.30 -16.37
CA ARG A 163 -11.26 15.54 -16.92
C ARG A 163 -11.07 15.50 -18.45
N GLY A 164 -12.03 14.89 -19.16
CA GLY A 164 -12.02 14.83 -20.63
C GLY A 164 -10.97 13.89 -21.24
N ALA A 165 -10.40 12.97 -20.45
CA ALA A 165 -9.45 11.98 -20.94
C ALA A 165 -9.70 10.59 -20.29
N PRO A 166 -9.27 9.51 -20.94
CA PRO A 166 -9.29 8.17 -20.35
C PRO A 166 -8.21 8.00 -19.26
N TRP A 167 -8.58 7.37 -18.15
CA TRP A 167 -7.71 7.05 -17.01
C TRP A 167 -7.86 5.61 -16.58
N CYS A 168 -6.75 5.01 -16.17
CA CYS A 168 -6.73 3.74 -15.45
C CYS A 168 -6.62 3.99 -13.96
N LEU A 169 -7.58 3.48 -13.18
CA LEU A 169 -7.57 3.46 -11.73
C LEU A 169 -7.11 2.09 -11.23
N TYR A 170 -6.07 2.09 -10.40
CA TYR A 170 -5.49 0.93 -9.77
C TYR A 170 -5.79 0.97 -8.27
N LEU A 171 -6.35 -0.10 -7.71
CA LEU A 171 -6.39 -0.30 -6.27
C LEU A 171 -5.13 -1.06 -5.86
N LEU A 172 -4.22 -0.37 -5.18
CA LEU A 172 -2.90 -0.88 -4.85
C LEU A 172 -2.93 -1.75 -3.59
N ASP A 173 -3.65 -1.28 -2.58
CA ASP A 173 -3.93 -2.02 -1.36
C ASP A 173 -5.24 -1.52 -0.73
N ALA A 174 -5.88 -2.37 0.06
CA ALA A 174 -7.13 -2.06 0.74
C ALA A 174 -7.21 -2.77 2.10
N ARG A 175 -7.43 -1.99 3.15
CA ARG A 175 -7.86 -2.48 4.46
C ARG A 175 -9.34 -2.24 4.62
N VAL A 176 -10.11 -3.31 4.75
CA VAL A 176 -11.53 -3.24 5.10
C VAL A 176 -11.71 -4.00 6.41
N PRO A 177 -12.18 -3.35 7.48
CA PRO A 177 -12.51 -4.02 8.73
C PRO A 177 -13.48 -5.20 8.48
N PRO A 178 -13.32 -6.33 9.18
CA PRO A 178 -14.14 -7.53 8.94
C PRO A 178 -15.62 -7.30 9.27
N SER A 179 -15.93 -6.36 10.16
CA SER A 179 -17.31 -5.94 10.45
C SER A 179 -17.34 -4.50 10.97
N ALA A 180 -18.52 -3.88 10.92
CA ALA A 180 -18.74 -2.56 11.49
C ALA A 180 -18.54 -2.53 13.02
N GLN A 181 -18.92 -3.61 13.70
CA GLN A 181 -18.71 -3.75 15.16
C GLN A 181 -17.22 -3.82 15.50
N TRP A 182 -16.44 -4.58 14.73
CA TRP A 182 -15.00 -4.66 14.90
C TRP A 182 -14.32 -3.31 14.63
N ALA A 183 -14.74 -2.62 13.57
CA ALA A 183 -14.27 -1.28 13.23
C ALA A 183 -14.48 -0.29 14.39
N ALA A 184 -15.66 -0.31 15.01
CA ALA A 184 -15.99 0.56 16.15
C ALA A 184 -15.16 0.22 17.39
N LEU A 185 -15.01 -1.07 17.73
CA LEU A 185 -14.25 -1.51 18.91
C LEU A 185 -12.75 -1.20 18.82
N HIS A 186 -12.19 -1.23 17.61
CA HIS A 186 -10.77 -1.00 17.36
C HIS A 186 -10.46 0.37 16.76
N GLU A 187 -11.46 1.26 16.68
CA GLU A 187 -11.37 2.59 16.06
C GLU A 187 -10.73 2.55 14.66
N GLN A 188 -10.96 1.46 13.92
CA GLN A 188 -10.39 1.25 12.60
C GLN A 188 -11.36 1.68 11.51
N GLU A 189 -10.83 2.43 10.54
CA GLU A 189 -11.57 2.83 9.37
C GLU A 189 -11.05 2.10 8.14
N ALA A 190 -11.94 1.82 7.19
CA ALA A 190 -11.53 1.28 5.91
C ALA A 190 -10.65 2.27 5.15
N GLN A 191 -9.54 1.77 4.62
CA GLN A 191 -8.53 2.56 3.94
C GLN A 191 -8.09 1.87 2.66
N ALA A 192 -7.73 2.68 1.67
CA ALA A 192 -7.24 2.22 0.39
C ALA A 192 -6.08 3.07 -0.10
N ASP A 193 -5.11 2.41 -0.72
CA ASP A 193 -4.06 3.01 -1.51
C ASP A 193 -4.41 2.82 -2.98
N TRP A 194 -4.25 3.85 -3.79
CA TRP A 194 -4.62 3.81 -5.21
C TRP A 194 -3.71 4.66 -6.07
N ALA A 195 -3.72 4.36 -7.36
CA ALA A 195 -3.11 5.17 -8.40
C ALA A 195 -4.09 5.43 -9.52
N MET A 196 -4.04 6.61 -10.13
CA MET A 196 -4.74 6.92 -11.37
C MET A 196 -3.75 7.40 -12.41
N GLN A 197 -3.72 6.76 -13.56
CA GLN A 197 -2.85 7.13 -14.67
C GLN A 197 -3.67 7.50 -15.91
N ARG A 198 -3.43 8.70 -16.44
CA ARG A 198 -4.01 9.19 -17.69
C ARG A 198 -3.36 8.47 -18.86
N LEU A 199 -4.19 7.96 -19.76
CA LEU A 199 -3.74 7.35 -21.00
C LEU A 199 -3.47 8.43 -22.06
N ARG A 200 -2.46 8.21 -22.91
CA ARG A 200 -2.02 9.21 -23.91
C ARG A 200 -2.84 9.21 -25.20
N GLY A 201 -3.73 8.23 -25.40
CA GLY A 201 -4.56 8.12 -26.59
C GLY A 201 -5.68 7.10 -26.43
N ASP A 202 -6.60 7.10 -27.38
CA ASP A 202 -7.72 6.18 -27.44
C ASP A 202 -7.23 4.75 -27.71
N GLY A 203 -7.66 3.79 -26.88
CA GLY A 203 -7.40 2.37 -27.10
C GLY A 203 -6.15 1.78 -26.43
N GLN A 204 -5.37 2.55 -25.66
CA GLN A 204 -4.35 1.95 -24.82
C GLN A 204 -5.03 1.21 -23.65
N PRO A 205 -4.86 -0.11 -23.49
CA PRO A 205 -5.49 -0.83 -22.38
C PRO A 205 -4.82 -0.44 -21.07
N CYS A 206 -5.56 -0.55 -19.97
CA CYS A 206 -4.97 -0.52 -18.65
C CYS A 206 -4.07 -1.75 -18.48
N GLU A 207 -2.81 -1.53 -18.14
CA GLU A 207 -1.86 -2.62 -17.94
C GLU A 207 -2.23 -3.30 -16.62
N ALA A 208 -2.63 -4.57 -16.68
CA ALA A 208 -2.98 -5.30 -15.46
C ALA A 208 -1.75 -5.47 -14.56
N ALA A 209 -1.99 -5.60 -13.25
CA ALA A 209 -0.95 -6.03 -12.34
C ALA A 209 -0.31 -7.31 -12.87
N PRO A 210 1.03 -7.36 -13.06
CA PRO A 210 1.67 -8.63 -13.36
C PRO A 210 1.28 -9.57 -12.22
N HIS A 211 0.54 -10.64 -12.55
CA HIS A 211 0.06 -11.60 -11.57
C HIS A 211 1.23 -11.94 -10.67
N ARG A 212 1.20 -11.48 -9.40
CA ARG A 212 2.15 -11.93 -8.40
C ARG A 212 1.76 -13.37 -8.15
N HIS A 213 2.24 -14.28 -8.99
CA HIS A 213 2.21 -15.70 -8.72
C HIS A 213 2.81 -15.85 -7.34
N GLY A 214 1.95 -16.12 -6.37
CA GLY A 214 2.39 -16.68 -5.11
C GLY A 214 3.25 -17.85 -5.50
N LYS A 215 4.55 -17.79 -5.19
CA LYS A 215 5.36 -19.00 -5.15
C LYS A 215 4.60 -19.92 -4.22
N MET A 216 3.87 -20.89 -4.80
CA MET A 216 3.47 -22.08 -4.08
C MET A 216 4.78 -22.68 -3.61
N LEU A 217 5.08 -22.47 -2.33
CA LEU A 217 6.06 -23.25 -1.63
C LEU A 217 5.57 -24.69 -1.75
N ARG A 218 6.21 -25.47 -2.64
CA ARG A 218 6.15 -26.92 -2.56
C ARG A 218 6.70 -27.25 -1.16
N GLN A 219 5.83 -27.68 -0.27
CA GLN A 219 6.26 -28.27 0.98
C GLN A 219 7.09 -29.52 0.66
N PRO A 220 8.21 -29.73 1.36
CA PRO A 220 9.00 -30.96 1.24
C PRO A 220 8.23 -32.18 1.73
#